data_AF-A0A8J3E3Z4-F1
#
_entry.id   AF-A0A8J3E3Z4-F1
#
_cell.length_a   1.000
_cell.length_b   1.000
_cell.length_c   1.000
_cell.angle_alpha   90.00
_cell.angle_beta   90.00
_cell.angle_gamma   90.00
#
_symmetry.space_group_name_H-M   'P 1'
#
loop_
_entity.id
_entity.type
_entity.pdbx_description
1 polymer ?
#
loop_
_entity_poly.entity_id
_entity_poly.type
_entity_poly.pdbx_seq_one_letter_code
_entity_poly.pdbx_strand_id
1 'polypeptide(L)'
;MATISRLFVSSDDLHAYVDEMLPPRAASRVAAALEQDAEARARVAAYQKQNAELRRLNAEVLDEPVPAAMAEMVAAARREETRGR
;
A
#
# COMPACT_ATOMS: atom_id res chain seq x y z
N MET A 1 4.61 34.73 18.18
CA MET A 1 3.34 34.31 17.57
C MET A 1 3.46 32.82 17.25
N ALA A 2 2.73 31.97 17.98
CA ALA A 2 2.76 30.52 17.77
C ALA A 2 1.90 30.16 16.55
N THR A 3 2.52 30.09 15.38
CA THR A 3 1.82 29.80 14.12
C THR A 3 1.80 28.29 13.91
N ILE A 4 0.63 27.71 14.13
CA ILE A 4 0.09 26.51 13.45
C ILE A 4 0.98 25.27 13.55
N SER A 5 0.61 24.35 14.45
CA SER A 5 1.02 22.95 14.35
C SER A 5 0.49 22.36 13.04
N ARG A 6 1.29 22.50 11.98
CA ARG A 6 1.20 21.65 10.79
C ARG A 6 1.25 20.23 11.31
N LEU A 7 0.21 19.43 11.08
CA LEU A 7 0.27 17.98 11.28
C LEU A 7 1.42 17.49 10.39
N PHE A 8 2.61 17.34 10.96
CA PHE A 8 3.79 16.98 10.21
C PHE A 8 3.62 15.53 9.77
N VAL A 9 3.18 15.34 8.53
CA VAL A 9 3.08 14.02 7.91
C VAL A 9 4.45 13.69 7.36
N SER A 10 5.05 12.62 7.86
CA SER A 10 6.39 12.19 7.44
C SER A 10 6.36 11.58 6.04
N SER A 11 7.53 11.38 5.44
CA SER A 11 7.65 10.60 4.20
C SER A 11 7.10 9.19 4.36
N ASP A 12 7.37 8.58 5.51
CA ASP A 12 6.95 7.21 5.83
C ASP A 12 5.42 7.13 5.97
N ASP A 13 4.79 8.14 6.59
CA ASP A 13 3.34 8.24 6.66
C ASP A 13 2.72 8.35 5.26
N LEU A 14 3.34 9.09 4.34
CA LEU A 14 2.85 9.21 2.95
C LEU A 14 3.01 7.91 2.17
N HIS A 15 4.13 7.20 2.33
CA HIS A 15 4.30 5.87 1.72
C HIS A 15 3.30 4.87 2.30
N ALA A 16 3.18 4.79 3.63
CA ALA A 16 2.23 3.91 4.29
C ALA A 16 0.77 4.25 3.92
N TYR A 17 0.46 5.53 3.67
CA TYR A 17 -0.84 5.94 3.15
C TYR A 17 -1.08 5.44 1.72
N VAL A 18 -0.08 5.57 0.84
CA VAL A 18 -0.14 5.08 -0.55
C VAL A 18 -0.25 3.57 -0.63
N ASP A 19 0.42 2.86 0.28
CA ASP A 19 0.43 1.40 0.35
C ASP A 19 -0.75 0.83 1.16
N GLU A 20 -1.67 1.67 1.65
CA GLU A 20 -2.84 1.30 2.47
C GLU A 20 -2.48 0.60 3.80
N MET A 21 -1.28 0.86 4.31
CA MET A 21 -0.70 0.23 5.52
C MET A 21 -0.98 1.02 6.81
N LEU A 22 -1.67 2.15 6.73
CA LEU A 22 -2.02 2.95 7.90
C LEU A 22 -3.29 2.44 8.60
N PRO A 23 -3.31 2.40 9.96
CA PRO A 23 -4.55 2.22 10.69
C PRO A 23 -5.59 3.29 10.33
N PRO A 24 -6.91 3.02 10.39
CA PRO A 24 -7.95 3.93 9.90
C PRO A 24 -7.84 5.36 10.44
N ARG A 25 -7.56 5.51 11.75
CA ARG A 25 -7.37 6.83 12.39
C ARG A 25 -6.17 7.59 11.82
N ALA A 26 -5.07 6.90 11.53
CA ALA A 26 -3.87 7.51 10.96
C ALA A 26 -4.11 7.88 9.49
N ALA A 27 -4.78 7.02 8.73
CA ALA A 27 -5.16 7.32 7.35
C ALA A 27 -6.05 8.57 7.23
N SER A 28 -7.05 8.72 8.10
CA SER A 28 -7.90 9.93 8.13
C SER A 28 -7.11 11.20 8.45
N ARG A 29 -6.14 11.12 9.37
CA ARG A 29 -5.25 12.26 9.69
C ARG A 29 -4.41 12.65 8.49
N VAL A 30 -3.83 11.67 7.78
CA VAL A 30 -3.04 11.94 6.57
C VAL A 30 -3.93 12.52 5.47
N ALA A 31 -5.13 11.98 5.23
CA ALA A 31 -6.08 12.52 4.27
C ALA A 31 -6.42 14.00 4.55
N ALA A 32 -6.72 14.35 5.81
CA ALA A 32 -6.99 15.74 6.20
C ALA A 32 -5.77 16.67 6.01
N ALA A 33 -4.56 16.16 6.24
CA ALA A 33 -3.34 16.92 5.98
C ALA A 33 -3.10 17.16 4.48
N LEU A 34 -3.43 16.18 3.63
CA LEU A 34 -3.33 16.30 2.17
C LEU A 34 -4.26 17.38 1.61
N GLU A 35 -5.46 17.56 2.17
CA GLU A 35 -6.37 18.65 1.76
C GLU A 35 -5.73 20.04 1.92
N GLN A 36 -4.87 20.20 2.92
CA GLN A 36 -4.26 21.48 3.29
C GLN A 36 -2.83 21.66 2.76
N ASP A 37 -2.21 20.61 2.24
CA ASP A 37 -0.82 20.60 1.80
C ASP A 37 -0.67 20.12 0.34
N ALA A 38 -0.48 21.08 -0.57
CA ALA A 38 -0.29 20.81 -1.99
C ALA A 38 1.02 20.07 -2.29
N GLU A 39 2.07 20.28 -1.50
CA GLU A 39 3.36 19.61 -1.68
C GLU A 39 3.24 18.14 -1.28
N ALA A 40 2.60 17.85 -0.14
CA ALA A 40 2.32 16.49 0.29
C ALA A 40 1.44 15.74 -0.74
N ARG A 41 0.42 16.40 -1.31
CA ARG A 41 -0.39 15.82 -2.40
C ARG A 41 0.44 15.51 -3.65
N ALA A 42 1.33 16.41 -4.05
CA ALA A 42 2.20 16.18 -5.20
C ALA A 42 3.12 14.97 -4.98
N ARG A 43 3.62 14.78 -3.75
CA ARG A 43 4.43 13.61 -3.38
C ARG A 43 3.64 12.31 -3.43
N VAL A 44 2.43 12.28 -2.87
CA VAL A 44 1.53 11.11 -2.95
C VAL A 44 1.25 10.74 -4.41
N ALA A 45 0.94 11.73 -5.25
CA ALA A 45 0.71 11.49 -6.68
C ALA A 45 1.96 10.93 -7.38
N ALA A 46 3.17 11.41 -7.02
CA ALA A 46 4.41 10.88 -7.55
C ALA A 46 4.64 9.41 -7.16
N TYR A 47 4.40 9.06 -5.89
CA TYR A 47 4.51 7.67 -5.41
C TYR A 47 3.50 6.75 -6.10
N GLN A 48 2.25 7.18 -6.24
CA GLN A 48 1.22 6.41 -6.95
C GLN A 48 1.60 6.17 -8.42
N LYS A 49 2.16 7.18 -9.09
CA LYS A 49 2.66 7.05 -10.45
C LYS A 49 3.80 6.04 -10.55
N GLN A 50 4.79 6.12 -9.66
CA GLN A 50 5.90 5.16 -9.61
C GLN A 50 5.39 3.73 -9.38
N ASN A 51 4.46 3.54 -8.44
CA ASN A 51 3.84 2.24 -8.18
C ASN A 51 3.10 1.70 -9.42
N ALA A 52 2.37 2.56 -10.14
CA ALA A 52 1.69 2.16 -11.37
C ALA A 52 2.68 1.77 -12.48
N GLU A 53 3.78 2.51 -12.64
CA GLU A 53 4.85 2.20 -13.59
C GLU A 53 5.52 0.85 -13.28
N LEU A 54 5.83 0.59 -12.01
CA LEU A 54 6.39 -0.69 -11.56
C LEU A 54 5.44 -1.86 -11.82
N ARG A 55 4.15 -1.69 -11.51
CA ARG A 55 3.12 -2.72 -11.82
C ARG A 55 3.04 -2.98 -13.32
N ARG A 56 3.10 -1.93 -14.14
CA ARG A 56 3.08 -2.07 -15.60
C ARG A 56 4.29 -2.83 -16.12
N LEU A 57 5.50 -2.50 -15.63
CA LEU A 57 6.74 -3.16 -16.05
C LEU A 57 6.77 -4.65 -15.72
N ASN A 58 6.06 -5.06 -14.66
CA ASN A 58 5.97 -6.45 -14.23
C ASN A 58 4.63 -7.11 -14.59
N ALA A 59 3.85 -6.51 -15.49
CA ALA A 59 2.54 -7.04 -15.85
C ALA A 59 2.64 -8.43 -16.50
N GLU A 60 3.67 -8.67 -17.31
CA GLU A 60 3.89 -9.95 -17.99
C GLU A 60 4.10 -11.12 -17.00
N VAL A 61 4.71 -10.85 -15.84
CA VAL A 61 4.94 -11.86 -14.80
C VAL A 61 3.61 -12.38 -14.21
N LEU A 62 2.54 -11.58 -14.26
CA LEU A 62 1.22 -12.00 -13.76
C LEU A 62 0.56 -13.08 -14.65
N ASP A 63 0.96 -13.16 -15.92
CA ASP A 63 0.45 -14.15 -16.86
C ASP A 63 1.27 -15.45 -16.85
N GLU A 64 2.38 -15.49 -16.11
CA GLU A 64 3.17 -16.70 -15.93
C GLU A 64 2.47 -17.69 -14.99
N PRO A 65 2.58 -19.00 -15.25
CA PRO A 65 2.02 -20.00 -14.35
C PRO A 65 2.72 -19.95 -13.00
N VAL A 66 1.93 -20.01 -11.92
CA VAL A 66 2.46 -20.15 -10.56
C VAL A 66 3.31 -21.42 -10.47
N PRO A 67 4.53 -21.36 -9.90
CA PRO A 67 5.39 -22.54 -9.77
C PRO A 67 4.67 -23.70 -9.06
N ALA A 68 4.77 -24.91 -9.63
CA ALA A 68 4.03 -26.08 -9.17
C ALA A 68 4.22 -26.38 -7.68
N ALA A 69 5.45 -26.20 -7.16
CA ALA A 69 5.74 -26.38 -5.74
C ALA A 69 4.88 -25.46 -4.83
N MET A 70 4.67 -24.20 -5.23
CA MET A 70 3.83 -23.28 -4.47
C MET A 70 2.35 -23.66 -4.56
N ALA A 71 1.89 -24.07 -5.74
CA ALA A 71 0.51 -24.53 -5.93
C ALA A 71 0.19 -25.74 -5.06
N GLU A 72 1.12 -26.71 -4.96
CA GLU A 72 1.00 -27.88 -4.09
C GLU A 72 1.00 -27.51 -2.60
N MET A 73 1.83 -26.55 -2.18
CA MET A 73 1.83 -26.06 -0.80
C MET A 73 0.48 -25.45 -0.42
N VAL A 74 -0.10 -24.60 -1.28
CA VAL A 74 -1.42 -24.00 -1.05
C VAL A 74 -2.52 -25.08 -1.03
N ALA A 75 -2.44 -26.07 -1.91
CA ALA A 75 -3.38 -27.19 -1.94
C ALA A 75 -3.30 -28.04 -0.65
N ALA A 76 -2.09 -28.27 -0.12
CA ALA A 76 -1.88 -28.99 1.13
C ALA A 76 -2.49 -28.24 2.33
N ALA A 77 -2.20 -26.95 2.47
CA ALA A 77 -2.75 -26.12 3.55
C ALA A 77 -4.29 -26.13 3.57
N ARG A 78 -4.93 -26.04 2.39
CA ARG A 78 -6.39 -26.12 2.29
C ARG A 78 -6.94 -27.47 2.74
N ARG A 79 -6.28 -28.58 2.39
CA ARG A 79 -6.71 -29.94 2.81
C ARG A 79 -6.64 -30.13 4.32
N GLU A 80 -5.68 -29.50 4.99
CA GLU A 80 -5.57 -29.52 6.46
C GLU A 80 -6.71 -28.74 7.11
N GLU A 81 -7.04 -27.56 6.58
CA GLU A 81 -8.15 -26.73 7.07
C GLU A 81 -9.50 -27.46 6.95
N THR A 82 -9.74 -28.19 5.85
CA THR A 82 -10.97 -28.99 5.71
C THR A 82 -11.01 -30.24 6.60
N ARG A 83 -9.86 -30.75 7.04
CA ARG A 83 -9.77 -31.93 7.91
C ARG A 83 -9.90 -31.58 9.40
N GLY A 84 -9.53 -30.36 9.78
CA GLY A 84 -9.63 -29.85 11.15
C GLY A 84 -11.00 -29.27 11.52
N ARG A 85 -11.98 -29.31 10.61
CA ARG A 85 -13.36 -28.85 10.79
C ARG A 85 -14.30 -30.06 10.83
#